data_AF-A0A935QW92-F1
#
_entry.id   AF-A0A935QW92-F1
#
_cell.length_a   1.000
_cell.length_b   1.000
_cell.length_c   1.000
_cell.angle_alpha   90.00
_cell.angle_beta   90.00
_cell.angle_gamma   90.00
#
_symmetry.space_group_name_H-M   'P 1'
#
loop_
_entity.id
_entity.type
_entity.pdbx_description
1 polymer ?
#
loop_
_entity_poly.entity_id
_entity_poly.type
_entity_poly.pdbx_seq_one_letter_code
_entity_poly.pdbx_strand_id
1 'polypeptide(L)'
;MVLLLLLLSCAPTNLAVPLRDGLLSVSATSLSFGAVGWSRGEERSLRLQNDGFGTLTVNLSLSGPGFSADRAGLTLGAGESQTITLRFSPESVAPSVGALSLVEPDNTLEVSLRGETALDGDGDGANASAWGGPDCDDLDPAVFPGAAEVWYDDQDQDCDGGSDFDQDGDGVERQPEGRDCDDTDPDVLPDAEERWYDDVDQNCDGGSDYDQDRDGHDIEPWGLDCIDTDDDVFPGRAEVWYDGIDQDCSGGSDFDQDGDGAELPPEGRDCDDDDPTRAPGLPELPDDGVDQDCDGEIDEAA
;
A
#
# COMPACT_ATOMS: atom_id res chain seq x y z
N MET A 1 -57.67 -1.46 -96.86
CA MET A 1 -57.57 -0.49 -95.74
C MET A 1 -56.50 -1.01 -94.81
N VAL A 2 -55.54 -0.15 -94.50
CA VAL A 2 -54.28 -0.39 -93.78
C VAL A 2 -54.53 -0.95 -92.37
N LEU A 3 -53.71 -1.90 -91.91
CA LEU A 3 -53.15 -1.80 -90.55
C LEU A 3 -51.75 -2.43 -90.48
N LEU A 4 -50.78 -1.54 -90.56
CA LEU A 4 -49.35 -1.73 -90.43
C LEU A 4 -49.02 -1.81 -88.92
N LEU A 5 -48.61 -2.98 -88.42
CA LEU A 5 -48.03 -3.10 -87.08
C LEU A 5 -46.50 -2.91 -87.18
N LEU A 6 -46.03 -1.72 -86.79
CA LEU A 6 -44.61 -1.45 -86.54
C LEU A 6 -44.20 -2.12 -85.23
N LEU A 7 -43.40 -3.18 -85.32
CA LEU A 7 -42.62 -3.69 -84.19
C LEU A 7 -41.41 -2.77 -84.01
N LEU A 8 -41.46 -1.87 -83.03
CA LEU A 8 -40.28 -1.16 -82.54
C LEU A 8 -39.36 -2.18 -81.85
N SER A 9 -38.35 -2.67 -82.56
CA SER A 9 -37.22 -3.34 -81.94
C SER A 9 -36.36 -2.30 -81.23
N CYS A 10 -36.39 -2.30 -79.90
CA CYS A 10 -35.40 -1.60 -79.10
C CYS A 10 -34.05 -2.30 -79.32
N ALA A 11 -33.16 -1.69 -80.11
CA ALA A 11 -31.79 -2.17 -80.22
C ALA A 11 -31.07 -1.83 -78.90
N PRO A 12 -30.51 -2.81 -78.16
CA PRO A 12 -29.62 -2.48 -77.06
C PRO A 12 -28.40 -1.78 -77.67
N THR A 13 -28.15 -0.56 -77.21
CA THR A 13 -26.87 0.10 -77.41
C THR A 13 -25.79 -0.81 -76.81
N ASN A 14 -25.08 -1.54 -77.66
CA ASN A 14 -23.83 -2.21 -77.32
C ASN A 14 -22.80 -1.13 -76.94
N LEU A 15 -22.89 -0.61 -75.73
CA LEU A 15 -21.73 -0.04 -75.07
C LEU A 15 -20.83 -1.23 -74.74
N ALA A 16 -19.76 -1.39 -75.52
CA ALA A 16 -18.64 -2.21 -75.09
C ALA A 16 -18.06 -1.56 -73.83
N VAL A 17 -18.43 -2.10 -72.66
CA VAL A 17 -17.72 -1.79 -71.42
C VAL A 17 -16.37 -2.50 -71.54
N PRO A 18 -15.23 -1.80 -71.56
CA PRO A 18 -13.94 -2.47 -71.55
C PRO A 18 -13.83 -3.29 -70.26
N LEU A 19 -13.80 -4.61 -70.41
CA LEU A 19 -13.58 -5.51 -69.29
C LEU A 19 -12.14 -5.33 -68.83
N ARG A 20 -11.93 -5.01 -67.56
CA ARG A 20 -10.60 -4.95 -66.98
C ARG A 20 -10.24 -6.32 -66.42
N ASP A 21 -9.01 -6.76 -66.67
CA ASP A 21 -8.48 -8.01 -66.11
C ASP A 21 -8.40 -7.93 -64.58
N GLY A 22 -8.13 -6.75 -64.02
CA GLY A 22 -8.20 -6.48 -62.58
C GLY A 22 -8.95 -5.19 -62.26
N LEU A 23 -9.79 -5.22 -61.23
CA LEU A 23 -10.48 -4.05 -60.69
C LEU A 23 -10.61 -4.17 -59.17
N LEU A 24 -9.73 -3.51 -58.42
CA LEU A 24 -9.82 -3.50 -56.96
C LEU A 24 -11.01 -2.70 -56.46
N SER A 25 -11.73 -3.30 -55.53
CA SER A 25 -12.57 -2.58 -54.58
C SER A 25 -12.18 -2.94 -53.15
N VAL A 26 -12.41 -1.98 -52.25
CA VAL A 26 -12.16 -2.11 -50.82
C VAL A 26 -13.43 -1.84 -50.05
N SER A 27 -13.58 -2.46 -48.88
CA SER A 27 -14.74 -2.21 -48.01
C SER A 27 -14.76 -0.80 -47.41
N ALA A 28 -13.62 -0.11 -47.34
CA ALA A 28 -13.50 1.26 -46.87
C ALA A 28 -12.28 1.96 -47.47
N THR A 29 -12.39 3.27 -47.73
CA THR A 29 -11.27 4.12 -48.19
C THR A 29 -10.59 4.87 -47.05
N SER A 30 -11.10 4.72 -45.83
CA SER A 30 -10.47 5.20 -44.61
C SER A 30 -10.73 4.25 -43.45
N LEU A 31 -9.77 4.13 -42.54
CA LEU A 31 -9.89 3.36 -41.32
C LEU A 31 -9.43 4.20 -40.13
N SER A 32 -10.30 4.27 -39.13
CA SER A 32 -10.01 4.87 -37.84
C SER A 32 -9.87 3.78 -36.79
N PHE A 33 -8.77 3.81 -36.05
CA PHE A 33 -8.55 2.91 -34.93
C PHE A 33 -9.14 3.45 -33.62
N GLY A 34 -9.48 4.74 -33.58
CA GLY A 34 -9.92 5.42 -32.36
C GLY A 34 -8.74 5.74 -31.44
N ALA A 35 -9.05 6.06 -30.19
CA ALA A 35 -8.07 6.16 -29.12
C ALA A 35 -7.71 4.75 -28.65
N VAL A 36 -6.41 4.47 -28.58
CA VAL A 36 -5.87 3.14 -28.27
C VAL A 36 -4.93 3.26 -27.08
N GLY A 37 -5.17 2.47 -26.04
CA GLY A 37 -4.30 2.41 -24.86
C GLY A 37 -2.93 1.83 -25.20
N TRP A 38 -1.92 2.23 -24.43
CA TRP A 38 -0.58 1.69 -24.54
C TRP A 38 -0.60 0.17 -24.31
N SER A 39 0.29 -0.58 -24.96
CA SER A 39 0.40 -2.06 -24.92
C SER A 39 -0.76 -2.90 -25.52
N ARG A 40 -2.02 -2.43 -25.56
CA ARG A 40 -3.16 -3.22 -26.09
C ARG A 40 -3.16 -3.33 -27.61
N GLY A 41 -2.90 -2.23 -28.33
CA GLY A 41 -2.90 -2.12 -29.79
C GLY A 41 -4.21 -2.56 -30.47
N GLU A 42 -4.75 -1.76 -31.39
CA GLU A 42 -6.06 -2.04 -32.00
C GLU A 42 -5.95 -2.65 -33.38
N GLU A 43 -6.80 -3.63 -33.66
CA GLU A 43 -6.90 -4.24 -34.99
C GLU A 43 -8.16 -3.78 -35.74
N ARG A 44 -8.03 -3.62 -37.05
CA ARG A 44 -9.14 -3.35 -37.97
C ARG A 44 -8.98 -4.22 -39.21
N SER A 45 -10.11 -4.74 -39.71
CA SER A 45 -10.15 -5.56 -40.92
C SER A 45 -10.53 -4.74 -42.14
N LEU A 46 -9.86 -4.98 -43.27
CA LEU A 46 -10.19 -4.41 -44.57
C LEU A 46 -10.42 -5.54 -45.58
N ARG A 47 -11.60 -5.58 -46.22
CA ARG A 47 -11.89 -6.55 -47.29
C ARG A 47 -11.49 -5.96 -48.63
N LEU A 48 -10.66 -6.69 -49.36
CA LEU A 48 -10.26 -6.41 -50.73
C LEU A 48 -10.99 -7.39 -51.66
N GLN A 49 -11.47 -6.90 -52.79
CA GLN A 49 -12.19 -7.68 -53.78
C GLN A 49 -11.71 -7.34 -55.19
N ASN A 50 -11.57 -8.36 -56.02
CA ASN A 50 -11.31 -8.19 -57.45
C ASN A 50 -12.63 -8.28 -58.22
N ASP A 51 -13.13 -7.13 -58.66
CA ASP A 51 -14.34 -7.02 -59.50
C ASP A 51 -14.02 -7.20 -61.00
N GLY A 52 -12.78 -7.53 -61.34
CA GLY A 52 -12.31 -7.85 -62.69
C GLY A 52 -12.48 -9.33 -63.06
N PHE A 53 -11.99 -9.68 -64.25
CA PHE A 53 -12.20 -10.99 -64.87
C PHE A 53 -10.95 -11.88 -64.95
N GLY A 54 -9.78 -11.33 -64.59
CA GLY A 54 -8.50 -12.01 -64.52
C GLY A 54 -7.95 -12.04 -63.09
N THR A 55 -6.74 -12.56 -62.93
CA THR A 55 -6.02 -12.58 -61.65
C THR A 55 -5.43 -11.21 -61.33
N LEU A 56 -5.61 -10.74 -60.10
CA LEU A 56 -5.13 -9.46 -59.62
C LEU A 56 -4.13 -9.64 -58.49
N THR A 57 -2.90 -9.16 -58.69
CA THR A 57 -1.86 -9.13 -57.64
C THR A 57 -1.79 -7.74 -57.05
N VAL A 58 -1.95 -7.66 -55.72
CA VAL A 58 -1.95 -6.43 -54.95
C VAL A 58 -0.76 -6.44 -54.00
N ASN A 59 0.11 -5.44 -54.10
CA ASN A 59 1.18 -5.22 -53.12
C ASN A 59 0.74 -4.15 -52.12
N LEU A 60 1.03 -4.37 -50.85
CA LEU A 60 0.68 -3.47 -49.75
C LEU A 60 1.94 -2.73 -49.30
N SER A 61 1.85 -1.41 -49.19
CA SER A 61 2.84 -0.63 -48.44
C SER A 61 2.15 0.31 -47.47
N LEU A 62 2.69 0.41 -46.27
CA LEU A 62 2.18 1.26 -45.20
C LEU A 62 3.08 2.46 -44.99
N SER A 63 2.48 3.56 -44.58
CA SER A 63 3.14 4.77 -44.14
C SER A 63 2.50 5.29 -42.84
N GLY A 64 3.24 6.10 -42.10
CA GLY A 64 2.84 6.61 -40.79
C GLY A 64 3.32 5.71 -39.64
N PRO A 65 3.64 6.28 -38.47
CA PRO A 65 4.09 5.53 -37.30
C PRO A 65 2.97 4.66 -36.73
N GLY A 66 3.33 3.55 -36.09
CA GLY A 66 2.42 2.69 -35.34
C GLY A 66 1.51 1.78 -36.16
N PHE A 67 1.46 1.90 -37.49
CA PHE A 67 0.64 1.04 -38.36
C PHE A 67 1.40 -0.18 -38.87
N SER A 68 0.78 -1.36 -38.79
CA SER A 68 1.28 -2.59 -39.38
C SER A 68 0.16 -3.39 -40.05
N ALA A 69 0.54 -4.34 -40.91
CA ALA A 69 -0.38 -5.26 -41.60
C ALA A 69 0.07 -6.70 -41.36
N ASP A 70 -0.89 -7.63 -41.37
CA ASP A 70 -0.62 -9.07 -41.27
C ASP A 70 0.15 -9.64 -42.46
N ARG A 71 0.17 -8.91 -43.60
CA ARG A 71 0.84 -9.31 -44.84
C ARG A 71 1.26 -8.12 -45.69
N ALA A 72 2.21 -8.34 -46.62
CA ALA A 72 2.73 -7.33 -47.54
C ALA A 72 2.11 -7.36 -48.95
N GLY A 73 1.21 -8.31 -49.22
CA GLY A 73 0.67 -8.53 -50.56
C GLY A 73 -0.30 -9.70 -50.58
N LEU A 74 -1.12 -9.79 -51.63
CA LEU A 74 -1.97 -10.95 -51.90
C LEU A 74 -2.36 -11.02 -53.38
N THR A 75 -2.94 -12.15 -53.76
CA THR A 75 -3.45 -12.39 -55.12
C THR A 75 -4.91 -12.79 -55.03
N LEU A 76 -5.75 -12.17 -55.86
CA LEU A 76 -7.19 -12.41 -55.96
C LEU A 76 -7.52 -12.95 -57.36
N GLY A 77 -8.21 -14.08 -57.43
CA GLY A 77 -8.90 -14.51 -58.65
C GLY A 77 -10.06 -13.59 -59.02
N ALA A 78 -10.65 -13.82 -60.19
CA ALA A 78 -11.83 -13.06 -60.64
C ALA A 78 -13.02 -13.24 -59.68
N GLY A 79 -13.57 -12.14 -59.18
CA GLY A 79 -14.65 -12.14 -58.18
C GLY A 79 -14.23 -12.60 -56.78
N GLU A 80 -12.95 -12.91 -56.56
CA GLU A 80 -12.45 -13.34 -55.25
C GLU A 80 -12.37 -12.15 -54.29
N SER A 81 -12.50 -12.43 -52.99
CA SER A 81 -12.25 -11.45 -51.94
C SER A 81 -11.44 -12.06 -50.81
N GLN A 82 -10.54 -11.26 -50.24
CA GLN A 82 -9.80 -11.61 -49.05
C GLN A 82 -9.80 -10.44 -48.07
N THR A 83 -9.66 -10.75 -46.79
CA THR A 83 -9.54 -9.76 -45.73
C THR A 83 -8.09 -9.67 -45.29
N ILE A 84 -7.61 -8.45 -45.08
CA ILE A 84 -6.35 -8.15 -44.40
C ILE A 84 -6.65 -7.58 -43.02
N THR A 85 -5.73 -7.80 -42.08
CA THR A 85 -5.81 -7.22 -40.74
C THR A 85 -4.71 -6.16 -40.62
N LEU A 86 -5.13 -4.95 -40.26
CA LEU A 86 -4.25 -3.85 -39.93
C LEU A 86 -4.24 -3.68 -38.42
N ARG A 87 -3.08 -3.41 -37.84
CA ARG A 87 -2.91 -3.09 -36.43
C ARG A 87 -2.39 -1.67 -36.27
N PHE A 88 -2.91 -0.95 -35.28
CA PHE A 88 -2.36 0.31 -34.82
C PHE A 88 -1.84 0.14 -33.39
N SER A 89 -0.57 0.46 -33.19
CA SER A 89 0.10 0.50 -31.89
C SER A 89 0.64 1.91 -31.70
N PRO A 90 0.10 2.72 -30.78
CA PRO A 90 0.58 4.08 -30.56
C PRO A 90 2.10 4.13 -30.32
N GLU A 91 2.79 5.06 -30.96
CA GLU A 91 4.23 5.32 -30.73
C GLU A 91 4.49 6.70 -30.09
N SER A 92 3.45 7.55 -30.00
CA SER A 92 3.51 8.88 -29.41
C SER A 92 2.11 9.33 -28.97
N VAL A 93 2.02 10.36 -28.12
CA VAL A 93 0.72 11.00 -27.77
C VAL A 93 0.04 11.70 -28.95
N ALA A 94 0.79 12.09 -29.98
CA ALA A 94 0.22 12.78 -31.13
C ALA A 94 -0.56 11.78 -32.00
N PRO A 95 -1.73 12.18 -32.56
CA PRO A 95 -2.46 11.34 -33.50
C PRO A 95 -1.58 10.90 -34.66
N SER A 96 -1.54 9.59 -34.89
CA SER A 96 -0.81 9.01 -36.00
C SER A 96 -1.69 9.02 -37.25
N VAL A 97 -1.18 9.63 -38.31
CA VAL A 97 -1.81 9.65 -39.63
C VAL A 97 -0.91 8.92 -40.61
N GLY A 98 -1.51 8.03 -41.37
CA GLY A 98 -0.81 7.17 -42.31
C GLY A 98 -1.68 6.84 -43.52
N ALA A 99 -1.13 6.02 -44.39
CA ALA A 99 -1.85 5.49 -45.54
C ALA A 99 -1.40 4.07 -45.84
N LEU A 100 -2.37 3.24 -46.23
CA LEU A 100 -2.14 1.96 -46.88
C LEU A 100 -2.25 2.15 -48.39
N SER A 101 -1.14 1.97 -49.08
CA SER A 101 -1.06 1.96 -50.54
C SER A 101 -1.26 0.54 -51.05
N LEU A 102 -2.31 0.34 -51.83
CA LEU A 102 -2.65 -0.91 -52.51
C LEU A 102 -2.24 -0.76 -53.97
N VAL A 103 -1.06 -1.29 -54.30
CA VAL A 103 -0.44 -1.14 -55.61
C VAL A 103 -0.78 -2.34 -56.49
N GLU A 104 -1.49 -2.07 -57.57
CA GLU A 104 -1.82 -3.00 -58.64
C GLU A 104 -1.03 -2.64 -59.91
N PRO A 105 -1.02 -3.49 -60.96
CA PRO A 105 -0.22 -3.21 -62.15
C PRO A 105 -0.50 -1.87 -62.84
N ASP A 106 -1.76 -1.43 -62.87
CA ASP A 106 -2.20 -0.25 -63.61
C ASP A 106 -2.68 0.91 -62.71
N ASN A 107 -2.77 0.70 -61.40
CA ASN A 107 -3.37 1.66 -60.49
C ASN A 107 -2.85 1.50 -59.05
N THR A 108 -2.93 2.59 -58.29
CA THR A 108 -2.71 2.57 -56.85
C THR A 108 -3.97 3.07 -56.17
N LEU A 109 -4.48 2.31 -55.21
CA LEU A 109 -5.58 2.73 -54.34
C LEU A 109 -5.02 3.06 -52.95
N GLU A 110 -5.34 4.25 -52.44
CA GLU A 110 -4.92 4.69 -51.12
C GLU A 110 -6.08 4.55 -50.12
N VAL A 111 -5.79 3.97 -48.96
CA VAL A 111 -6.70 3.92 -47.81
C VAL A 111 -6.09 4.75 -46.68
N SER A 112 -6.77 5.82 -46.27
CA SER A 112 -6.28 6.69 -45.19
C SER A 112 -6.38 6.00 -43.84
N LEU A 113 -5.32 6.06 -43.04
CA LEU A 113 -5.27 5.48 -41.70
C LEU A 113 -5.14 6.58 -40.66
N ARG A 114 -5.90 6.47 -39.57
CA ARG A 114 -5.82 7.38 -38.43
C ARG A 114 -5.95 6.61 -37.12
N GLY A 115 -5.04 6.88 -36.20
CA GLY A 115 -5.04 6.34 -34.85
C GLY A 115 -4.74 7.44 -33.84
N GLU A 116 -5.37 7.38 -32.68
CA GLU A 116 -5.13 8.27 -31.54
C GLU A 116 -4.66 7.45 -30.35
N THR A 117 -3.99 8.09 -29.41
CA THR A 117 -3.51 7.46 -28.17
C THR A 117 -4.53 7.76 -27.08
N ALA A 118 -5.06 6.73 -26.42
CA ALA A 118 -5.78 6.92 -25.16
C ALA A 118 -4.71 7.21 -24.10
N LEU A 119 -4.76 8.41 -23.52
CA LEU A 119 -3.83 8.80 -22.46
C LEU A 119 -4.23 8.20 -21.11
N ASP A 120 -5.50 7.84 -20.97
CA ASP A 120 -6.16 7.18 -19.85
C ASP A 120 -6.58 5.79 -20.37
N GLY A 121 -5.77 4.78 -20.05
CA GLY A 121 -5.80 3.45 -20.65
C GLY A 121 -6.93 2.57 -20.12
N ASP A 122 -7.33 2.76 -18.87
CA ASP A 122 -8.34 1.99 -18.16
C ASP A 122 -9.64 2.76 -17.86
N GLY A 123 -9.62 4.08 -17.98
CA GLY A 123 -10.79 4.96 -17.95
C GLY A 123 -11.13 5.54 -16.58
N ASP A 124 -10.19 5.62 -15.65
CA ASP A 124 -10.40 6.24 -14.34
C ASP A 124 -10.32 7.78 -14.35
N GLY A 125 -9.87 8.36 -15.46
CA GLY A 125 -9.76 9.81 -15.66
C GLY A 125 -8.38 10.39 -15.35
N ALA A 126 -7.40 9.58 -14.93
CA ALA A 126 -6.00 9.94 -14.84
C ALA A 126 -5.25 9.49 -16.11
N ASN A 127 -4.13 10.16 -16.40
CA ASN A 127 -3.32 9.81 -17.58
C ASN A 127 -2.12 8.97 -17.15
N ALA A 128 -1.75 7.99 -17.97
CA ALA A 128 -0.59 7.14 -17.79
C ALA A 128 0.71 7.88 -17.43
N SER A 129 1.43 7.37 -16.43
CA SER A 129 2.78 7.82 -16.06
C SER A 129 3.79 7.79 -17.22
N ALA A 130 3.64 6.85 -18.15
CA ALA A 130 4.49 6.74 -19.35
C ALA A 130 4.50 8.02 -20.22
N TRP A 131 3.47 8.86 -20.10
CA TRP A 131 3.34 10.13 -20.80
C TRP A 131 3.44 11.35 -19.88
N GLY A 132 3.98 11.16 -18.67
CA GLY A 132 4.10 12.18 -17.64
C GLY A 132 2.76 12.54 -16.98
N GLY A 133 1.78 11.65 -17.06
CA GLY A 133 0.57 11.72 -16.25
C GLY A 133 0.79 11.16 -14.85
N PRO A 134 -0.19 11.34 -13.95
CA PRO A 134 -0.04 11.00 -12.54
C PRO A 134 -0.46 9.56 -12.19
N ASP A 135 -0.98 8.78 -13.13
CA ASP A 135 -1.42 7.40 -12.90
C ASP A 135 -0.25 6.40 -12.96
N CYS A 136 -0.10 5.64 -11.88
CA CYS A 136 0.96 4.67 -11.65
C CYS A 136 0.65 3.26 -12.19
N ASP A 137 -0.61 2.92 -12.52
CA ASP A 137 -0.99 1.68 -13.21
C ASP A 137 -2.17 1.87 -14.21
N ASP A 138 -1.83 2.32 -15.42
CA ASP A 138 -2.73 2.59 -16.57
C ASP A 138 -3.47 1.36 -17.16
N LEU A 139 -3.48 0.25 -16.43
CA LEU A 139 -4.21 -0.98 -16.74
C LEU A 139 -5.26 -1.34 -15.68
N ASP A 140 -5.25 -0.69 -14.51
CA ASP A 140 -6.15 -0.95 -13.39
C ASP A 140 -6.87 0.34 -12.95
N PRO A 141 -8.17 0.50 -13.28
CA PRO A 141 -8.91 1.73 -12.98
C PRO A 141 -9.23 1.92 -11.49
N ALA A 142 -8.72 1.04 -10.62
CA ALA A 142 -8.74 1.22 -9.16
C ALA A 142 -7.49 1.95 -8.64
N VAL A 143 -6.46 2.15 -9.47
CA VAL A 143 -5.16 2.71 -9.10
C VAL A 143 -4.98 4.06 -9.80
N PHE A 144 -5.21 5.15 -9.09
CA PHE A 144 -5.13 6.50 -9.65
C PHE A 144 -4.99 7.56 -8.55
N PRO A 145 -4.50 8.76 -8.90
CA PRO A 145 -4.45 9.92 -8.01
C PRO A 145 -5.73 10.19 -7.23
N GLY A 146 -5.66 10.00 -5.91
CA GLY A 146 -6.78 10.18 -4.99
C GLY A 146 -7.79 9.03 -4.98
N ALA A 147 -7.41 7.84 -5.45
CA ALA A 147 -8.05 6.60 -5.07
C ALA A 147 -8.02 6.43 -3.54
N ALA A 148 -8.81 5.49 -3.04
CA ALA A 148 -8.75 5.14 -1.62
C ALA A 148 -7.71 4.04 -1.43
N GLU A 149 -6.76 4.27 -0.54
CA GLU A 149 -5.73 3.28 -0.22
C GLU A 149 -6.32 2.04 0.44
N VAL A 150 -5.83 0.88 0.01
CA VAL A 150 -6.09 -0.43 0.58
C VAL A 150 -4.80 -0.89 1.24
N TRP A 151 -4.66 -0.54 2.52
CA TRP A 151 -3.46 -0.83 3.28
C TRP A 151 -3.08 -2.32 3.31
N TYR A 152 -1.77 -2.56 3.18
CA TYR A 152 -1.07 -3.84 3.29
C TYR A 152 -1.33 -4.81 2.14
N ASP A 153 -1.48 -4.32 0.92
CA ASP A 153 -1.56 -5.12 -0.31
C ASP A 153 -0.40 -4.90 -1.31
N ASP A 154 0.65 -4.18 -0.86
CA ASP A 154 1.87 -3.82 -1.59
C ASP A 154 1.64 -2.92 -2.82
N GLN A 155 0.48 -2.27 -2.94
CA GLN A 155 0.16 -1.39 -4.04
C GLN A 155 -0.18 0.02 -3.55
N ASP A 156 0.46 1.01 -4.16
CA ASP A 156 0.14 2.43 -4.01
C ASP A 156 -1.09 2.72 -4.90
N GLN A 157 -2.30 2.66 -4.34
CA GLN A 157 -3.52 2.84 -5.14
C GLN A 157 -3.72 4.31 -5.50
N ASP A 158 -3.37 5.23 -4.60
CA ASP A 158 -3.60 6.65 -4.82
C ASP A 158 -2.45 7.37 -5.56
N CYS A 159 -1.39 6.65 -5.91
CA CYS A 159 -0.22 7.11 -6.65
C CYS A 159 0.46 8.34 -6.02
N ASP A 160 0.34 8.53 -4.71
CA ASP A 160 0.96 9.65 -4.00
C ASP A 160 2.40 9.37 -3.56
N GLY A 161 2.83 8.11 -3.65
CA GLY A 161 4.17 7.63 -3.28
C GLY A 161 4.35 7.40 -1.78
N GLY A 162 3.27 7.37 -1.01
CA GLY A 162 3.22 6.91 0.37
C GLY A 162 3.63 5.45 0.51
N SER A 163 4.01 5.06 1.72
CA SER A 163 4.29 3.65 2.01
C SER A 163 2.99 2.97 2.42
N ASP A 164 2.65 1.86 1.77
CA ASP A 164 1.51 0.99 2.11
C ASP A 164 1.58 0.40 3.53
N PHE A 165 2.67 0.67 4.25
CA PHE A 165 2.94 0.22 5.61
C PHE A 165 2.99 1.37 6.64
N ASP A 166 2.57 2.58 6.27
CA ASP A 166 2.57 3.80 7.10
C ASP A 166 1.20 4.49 6.97
N GLN A 167 0.19 3.97 7.67
CA GLN A 167 -1.20 4.38 7.47
C GLN A 167 -1.54 5.75 8.06
N ASP A 168 -0.88 6.15 9.14
CA ASP A 168 -1.09 7.48 9.74
C ASP A 168 -0.18 8.58 9.18
N GLY A 169 0.87 8.21 8.44
CA GLY A 169 1.76 9.13 7.74
C GLY A 169 2.75 9.85 8.65
N ASP A 170 3.11 9.27 9.79
CA ASP A 170 4.14 9.80 10.68
C ASP A 170 5.58 9.61 10.13
N GLY A 171 5.73 8.75 9.12
CA GLY A 171 6.99 8.42 8.46
C GLY A 171 7.70 7.19 9.02
N VAL A 172 7.04 6.39 9.86
CA VAL A 172 7.54 5.14 10.44
C VAL A 172 6.66 3.99 10.00
N GLU A 173 7.28 3.01 9.34
CA GLU A 173 6.53 1.83 8.90
C GLU A 173 6.16 0.91 10.08
N ARG A 174 5.01 0.26 9.96
CA ARG A 174 4.51 -0.74 10.90
C ARG A 174 5.46 -1.92 11.08
N GLN A 175 5.41 -2.55 12.26
CA GLN A 175 6.06 -3.84 12.48
C GLN A 175 5.38 -4.98 11.67
N PRO A 176 6.13 -6.00 11.21
CA PRO A 176 7.54 -6.28 11.50
C PRO A 176 8.58 -5.58 10.59
N GLU A 177 8.18 -4.98 9.48
CA GLU A 177 9.09 -4.37 8.51
C GLU A 177 9.73 -3.07 9.04
N GLY A 178 8.99 -2.31 9.85
CA GLY A 178 9.48 -1.13 10.57
C GLY A 178 9.48 -1.29 12.08
N ARG A 179 9.18 -0.21 12.80
CA ARG A 179 9.31 -0.13 14.27
C ARG A 179 8.06 0.40 14.96
N ASP A 180 7.08 0.84 14.20
CA ASP A 180 5.82 1.33 14.72
C ASP A 180 4.91 0.16 15.17
N CYS A 181 4.40 0.29 16.39
CA CYS A 181 3.57 -0.68 17.08
C CYS A 181 2.07 -0.42 16.91
N ASP A 182 1.65 0.77 16.49
CA ASP A 182 0.28 1.10 16.08
C ASP A 182 0.29 2.09 14.90
N ASP A 183 0.33 1.54 13.68
CA ASP A 183 0.43 2.31 12.43
C ASP A 183 -0.83 3.05 12.01
N THR A 184 -1.75 3.25 12.95
CA THR A 184 -2.99 3.97 12.78
C THR A 184 -3.09 5.21 13.65
N ASP A 185 -2.11 5.44 14.54
CA ASP A 185 -2.03 6.58 15.44
C ASP A 185 -0.66 7.27 15.34
N PRO A 186 -0.58 8.47 14.74
CA PRO A 186 0.71 9.16 14.51
C PRO A 186 1.37 9.69 15.79
N ASP A 187 0.74 9.53 16.96
CA ASP A 187 1.34 9.78 18.28
C ASP A 187 2.00 8.52 18.88
N VAL A 188 1.84 7.34 18.27
CA VAL A 188 2.42 6.05 18.68
C VAL A 188 3.55 5.68 17.72
N LEU A 189 4.79 5.95 18.11
CA LEU A 189 5.95 5.77 17.25
C LEU A 189 7.24 5.64 18.07
N PRO A 190 8.30 5.04 17.52
CA PRO A 190 9.59 4.95 18.18
C PRO A 190 10.11 6.30 18.68
N ASP A 191 10.64 6.32 19.90
CA ASP A 191 11.16 7.50 20.57
C ASP A 191 10.10 8.57 20.94
N ALA A 192 8.80 8.26 20.86
CA ALA A 192 7.75 9.10 21.43
C ALA A 192 7.90 9.27 22.95
N GLU A 193 7.21 10.25 23.53
CA GLU A 193 7.13 10.40 24.98
C GLU A 193 6.01 9.51 25.53
N GLU A 194 6.35 8.69 26.53
CA GLU A 194 5.38 7.83 27.19
C GLU A 194 4.37 8.63 28.02
N ARG A 195 3.10 8.30 27.84
CA ARG A 195 1.95 8.80 28.60
C ARG A 195 1.48 7.71 29.54
N TRP A 196 2.19 7.58 30.65
CA TRP A 196 1.94 6.57 31.67
C TRP A 196 0.45 6.43 32.06
N TYR A 197 0.03 5.16 32.21
CA TYR A 197 -1.28 4.68 32.66
C TYR A 197 -2.44 4.88 31.68
N ASP A 198 -2.18 4.84 30.38
CA ASP A 198 -3.20 4.87 29.33
C ASP A 198 -3.32 3.57 28.49
N ASP A 199 -2.61 2.51 28.91
CA ASP A 199 -2.54 1.18 28.30
C ASP A 199 -1.89 1.14 26.90
N VAL A 200 -1.26 2.24 26.45
CA VAL A 200 -0.66 2.33 25.12
C VAL A 200 0.85 2.54 25.27
N ASP A 201 1.65 1.70 24.62
CA ASP A 201 3.10 1.88 24.49
C ASP A 201 3.37 2.93 23.40
N GLN A 202 3.38 4.22 23.74
CA GLN A 202 3.50 5.26 22.71
C GLN A 202 4.85 5.21 22.02
N ASN A 203 5.89 4.82 22.73
CA ASN A 203 7.26 4.90 22.24
C ASN A 203 7.74 3.59 21.58
N CYS A 204 6.89 2.56 21.57
CA CYS A 204 7.14 1.23 21.03
C CYS A 204 8.42 0.55 21.57
N ASP A 205 8.83 0.86 22.80
CA ASP A 205 10.02 0.26 23.44
C ASP A 205 9.72 -1.06 24.15
N GLY A 206 8.43 -1.43 24.25
CA GLY A 206 7.96 -2.64 24.92
C GLY A 206 8.06 -2.58 26.44
N GLY A 207 8.24 -1.39 27.00
CA GLY A 207 8.12 -1.10 28.43
C GLY A 207 6.71 -1.35 28.94
N SER A 208 6.60 -1.55 30.26
CA SER A 208 5.29 -1.60 30.91
C SER A 208 4.80 -0.19 31.14
N ASP A 209 3.60 0.16 30.70
CA ASP A 209 2.92 1.45 30.95
C ASP A 209 2.65 1.74 32.45
N TYR A 210 3.00 0.79 33.31
CA TYR A 210 2.80 0.82 34.75
C TYR A 210 4.11 0.81 35.56
N ASP A 211 5.25 1.02 34.89
CA ASP A 211 6.61 1.03 35.46
C ASP A 211 7.35 2.29 34.96
N GLN A 212 7.07 3.44 35.59
CA GLN A 212 7.53 4.75 35.12
C GLN A 212 9.03 4.98 35.36
N ASP A 213 9.58 4.47 36.45
CA ASP A 213 11.01 4.59 36.77
C ASP A 213 11.88 3.49 36.15
N ARG A 214 11.25 2.42 35.62
CA ARG A 214 11.86 1.35 34.82
C ARG A 214 12.76 0.42 35.64
N ASP A 215 12.38 0.17 36.87
CA ASP A 215 13.06 -0.79 37.74
C ASP A 215 12.61 -2.25 37.50
N GLY A 216 11.54 -2.44 36.72
CA GLY A 216 10.95 -3.73 36.36
C GLY A 216 9.77 -4.16 37.22
N HIS A 217 9.21 -3.27 38.04
CA HIS A 217 8.11 -3.53 38.96
C HIS A 217 6.91 -2.60 38.71
N ASP A 218 5.77 -3.18 38.30
CA ASP A 218 4.56 -2.37 38.09
C ASP A 218 3.98 -1.82 39.41
N ILE A 219 3.42 -0.60 39.35
CA ILE A 219 2.68 0.06 40.44
C ILE A 219 1.40 -0.68 40.81
N GLU A 220 0.96 -0.59 42.07
CA GLU A 220 -0.38 -1.05 42.45
C GLU A 220 -1.50 -0.30 41.67
N PRO A 221 -2.57 -0.98 41.24
CA PRO A 221 -2.94 -2.38 41.49
C PRO A 221 -2.36 -3.43 40.50
N TRP A 222 -1.49 -3.05 39.56
CA TRP A 222 -1.00 -3.95 38.51
C TRP A 222 0.24 -4.74 38.92
N GLY A 223 1.02 -4.22 39.87
CA GLY A 223 2.08 -4.95 40.56
C GLY A 223 2.06 -4.72 42.07
N LEU A 224 3.24 -4.58 42.64
CA LEU A 224 3.47 -4.45 44.10
C LEU A 224 4.40 -3.29 44.42
N ASP A 225 4.83 -2.52 43.42
CA ASP A 225 5.55 -1.29 43.69
C ASP A 225 4.61 -0.27 44.35
N CYS A 226 5.15 0.41 45.36
CA CYS A 226 4.50 1.40 46.18
C CYS A 226 4.85 2.84 45.78
N ILE A 227 5.93 3.09 45.01
CA ILE A 227 6.31 4.40 44.49
C ILE A 227 6.91 4.30 43.08
N ASP A 228 6.04 4.34 42.07
CA ASP A 228 6.37 4.16 40.63
C ASP A 228 7.31 5.18 39.98
N THR A 229 7.77 6.16 40.75
CA THR A 229 8.59 7.26 40.22
C THR A 229 10.00 7.26 40.80
N ASP A 230 10.34 6.22 41.55
CA ASP A 230 11.55 6.10 42.33
C ASP A 230 12.11 4.68 42.19
N ASP A 231 13.10 4.52 41.30
CA ASP A 231 13.76 3.23 41.01
C ASP A 231 14.50 2.64 42.21
N ASP A 232 14.54 3.37 43.33
CA ASP A 232 15.07 2.91 44.60
C ASP A 232 14.02 2.35 45.57
N VAL A 233 12.74 2.29 45.19
CA VAL A 233 11.62 1.80 46.00
C VAL A 233 10.85 0.72 45.25
N PHE A 234 10.97 -0.54 45.68
CA PHE A 234 10.29 -1.67 45.04
C PHE A 234 10.30 -2.97 45.86
N PRO A 235 9.43 -3.94 45.56
CA PRO A 235 9.35 -5.22 46.26
C PRO A 235 10.68 -5.97 46.38
N GLY A 236 11.15 -6.14 47.61
CA GLY A 236 12.37 -6.89 47.91
C GLY A 236 13.68 -6.11 47.71
N ARG A 237 13.57 -4.79 47.56
CA ARG A 237 14.69 -3.86 47.78
C ARG A 237 15.24 -4.01 49.20
N ALA A 238 16.47 -3.56 49.44
CA ALA A 238 17.02 -3.52 50.79
C ALA A 238 16.62 -2.22 51.48
N GLU A 239 16.04 -2.33 52.67
CA GLU A 239 15.68 -1.18 53.50
C GLU A 239 16.90 -0.36 53.95
N VAL A 240 16.70 0.95 53.92
CA VAL A 240 17.57 2.00 54.45
C VAL A 240 16.87 2.60 55.66
N TRP A 241 17.09 1.96 56.79
CA TRP A 241 16.46 2.33 58.06
C TRP A 241 16.59 3.82 58.41
N TYR A 242 15.47 4.38 58.89
CA TYR A 242 15.30 5.72 59.45
C TYR A 242 15.32 6.87 58.43
N ASP A 243 15.03 6.61 57.16
CA ASP A 243 14.86 7.64 56.15
C ASP A 243 13.39 8.02 55.87
N GLY A 244 12.45 7.27 56.45
CA GLY A 244 11.01 7.46 56.42
C GLY A 244 10.32 6.93 55.16
N ILE A 245 11.02 6.17 54.32
CA ILE A 245 10.48 5.53 53.12
C ILE A 245 10.50 4.01 53.35
N ASP A 246 9.48 3.31 52.85
CA ASP A 246 9.41 1.83 52.85
C ASP A 246 9.98 1.38 51.51
N GLN A 247 11.30 1.16 51.42
CA GLN A 247 11.94 0.88 50.13
C GLN A 247 11.55 -0.47 49.57
N ASP A 248 11.24 -1.45 50.43
CA ASP A 248 10.95 -2.82 50.02
C ASP A 248 9.46 -3.10 49.81
N CYS A 249 8.62 -2.09 50.04
CA CYS A 249 7.17 -2.12 49.95
C CYS A 249 6.54 -3.26 50.76
N SER A 250 7.20 -3.74 51.82
CA SER A 250 6.70 -4.84 52.66
C SER A 250 5.65 -4.39 53.66
N GLY A 251 5.50 -3.07 53.86
CA GLY A 251 4.67 -2.49 54.90
C GLY A 251 5.25 -2.63 56.31
N GLY A 252 6.56 -2.91 56.41
CA GLY A 252 7.32 -2.84 57.65
C GLY A 252 7.39 -1.40 58.19
N SER A 253 7.72 -1.26 59.47
CA SER A 253 8.00 0.06 60.03
C SER A 253 9.49 0.35 59.84
N ASP A 254 9.83 1.46 59.17
CA ASP A 254 11.20 1.97 58.98
C ASP A 254 11.95 2.29 60.30
N PHE A 255 11.29 2.10 61.44
CA PHE A 255 11.82 2.32 62.78
C PHE A 255 11.85 1.05 63.66
N ASP A 256 11.72 -0.13 63.04
CA ASP A 256 11.74 -1.48 63.68
C ASP A 256 12.65 -2.41 62.85
N GLN A 257 13.96 -2.22 63.00
CA GLN A 257 14.97 -2.84 62.15
C GLN A 257 15.13 -4.34 62.41
N ASP A 258 14.94 -4.79 63.65
CA ASP A 258 15.04 -6.20 64.02
C ASP A 258 13.72 -6.98 63.90
N GLY A 259 12.61 -6.27 63.70
CA GLY A 259 11.30 -6.83 63.39
C GLY A 259 10.60 -7.48 64.58
N ASP A 260 10.91 -7.08 65.81
CA ASP A 260 10.23 -7.58 67.01
C ASP A 260 8.91 -6.87 67.33
N GLY A 261 8.61 -5.79 66.59
CA GLY A 261 7.38 -5.01 66.69
C GLY A 261 7.47 -3.81 67.62
N ALA A 262 8.66 -3.46 68.13
CA ALA A 262 8.89 -2.27 68.94
C ALA A 262 9.71 -1.22 68.19
N GLU A 263 9.13 -0.03 68.03
CA GLU A 263 9.82 1.06 67.32
C GLU A 263 10.80 1.83 68.22
N LEU A 264 11.85 2.40 67.62
CA LEU A 264 12.76 3.31 68.30
C LEU A 264 12.08 4.59 68.83
N PRO A 265 12.60 5.20 69.91
CA PRO A 265 12.19 6.54 70.35
C PRO A 265 12.47 7.59 69.27
N PRO A 266 11.57 8.58 69.07
CA PRO A 266 10.52 9.01 69.99
C PRO A 266 9.16 8.33 69.80
N GLU A 267 8.99 7.49 68.79
CA GLU A 267 7.69 6.96 68.38
C GLU A 267 7.34 5.66 69.12
N GLY A 268 8.35 4.86 69.49
CA GLY A 268 8.20 3.71 70.38
C GLY A 268 9.06 3.77 71.65
N ARG A 269 9.43 2.58 72.14
CA ARG A 269 10.13 2.36 73.42
C ARG A 269 11.21 1.29 73.32
N ASP A 270 11.57 0.90 72.11
CA ASP A 270 12.70 0.02 71.92
C ASP A 270 14.00 0.69 72.40
N CYS A 271 14.87 -0.11 73.03
CA CYS A 271 16.14 0.33 73.56
C CYS A 271 17.34 -0.21 72.78
N ASP A 272 17.14 -1.13 71.82
CA ASP A 272 18.16 -1.56 70.85
C ASP A 272 17.56 -2.22 69.59
N ASP A 273 17.33 -1.40 68.58
CA ASP A 273 16.67 -1.75 67.31
C ASP A 273 17.44 -2.72 66.41
N ASP A 274 18.68 -3.06 66.80
CA ASP A 274 19.48 -4.07 66.13
C ASP A 274 19.33 -5.46 66.81
N ASP A 275 18.58 -5.58 67.91
CA ASP A 275 18.50 -6.77 68.76
C ASP A 275 17.06 -7.13 69.19
N PRO A 276 16.40 -8.11 68.53
CA PRO A 276 14.99 -8.46 68.76
C PRO A 276 14.75 -9.17 70.09
N THR A 277 15.78 -9.26 70.93
CA THR A 277 15.70 -9.75 72.30
C THR A 277 15.68 -8.62 73.34
N ARG A 278 15.63 -7.36 72.88
CA ARG A 278 15.69 -6.16 73.72
C ARG A 278 14.58 -5.17 73.39
N ALA A 279 13.36 -5.46 73.82
CA ALA A 279 12.18 -4.65 73.58
C ALA A 279 11.18 -4.66 74.75
N PRO A 280 10.28 -3.65 74.80
CA PRO A 280 9.23 -3.51 75.81
C PRO A 280 8.49 -4.80 76.19
N GLY A 281 8.70 -5.25 77.42
CA GLY A 281 7.97 -6.38 78.00
C GLY A 281 8.50 -7.77 77.63
N LEU A 282 9.71 -7.87 77.07
CA LEU A 282 10.44 -9.13 76.98
C LEU A 282 10.93 -9.60 78.36
N PRO A 283 11.30 -10.88 78.54
CA PRO A 283 11.82 -11.37 79.83
C PRO A 283 13.30 -11.03 80.05
N GLU A 284 13.63 -10.55 81.25
CA GLU A 284 15.01 -10.34 81.70
C GLU A 284 15.79 -11.66 81.85
N LEU A 285 17.03 -11.65 81.38
CA LEU A 285 18.06 -12.66 81.54
C LEU A 285 18.90 -12.31 82.78
N PRO A 286 18.99 -13.21 83.77
CA PRO A 286 19.72 -12.90 85.00
C PRO A 286 21.23 -12.76 84.78
N ASP A 287 21.81 -11.70 85.36
CA ASP A 287 23.26 -11.46 85.50
C ASP A 287 24.01 -11.27 84.17
N ASP A 288 23.36 -10.75 83.12
CA ASP A 288 24.00 -10.42 81.84
C ASP A 288 24.31 -8.93 81.65
N GLY A 289 23.73 -8.08 82.50
CA GLY A 289 23.98 -6.64 82.55
C GLY A 289 23.35 -5.85 81.41
N VAL A 290 22.39 -6.43 80.69
CA VAL A 290 21.60 -5.80 79.64
C VAL A 290 20.18 -5.54 80.18
N ASP A 291 19.49 -4.53 79.66
CA ASP A 291 18.05 -4.29 79.88
C ASP A 291 17.32 -4.86 78.66
N GLN A 292 16.61 -5.98 78.82
CA GLN A 292 15.90 -6.70 77.75
C GLN A 292 14.48 -6.18 77.58
N ASP A 293 13.86 -5.70 78.65
CA ASP A 293 12.46 -5.27 78.64
C ASP A 293 12.28 -3.75 78.48
N CYS A 294 13.39 -3.02 78.36
CA CYS A 294 13.48 -1.59 78.13
C CYS A 294 12.70 -0.75 79.17
N ASP A 295 12.57 -1.26 80.41
CA ASP A 295 11.89 -0.55 81.50
C ASP A 295 12.82 0.41 82.29
N GLY A 296 14.13 0.31 82.05
CA GLY A 296 15.17 1.16 82.63
C GLY A 296 15.83 0.60 83.89
N GLU A 297 15.43 -0.57 84.37
CA GLU A 297 16.14 -1.35 85.38
C GLU A 297 16.99 -2.45 84.68
N ILE A 298 18.05 -2.94 85.33
CA ILE A 298 18.97 -3.94 84.75
C ILE A 298 18.98 -5.17 85.67
N ASP A 299 18.91 -6.37 85.08
CA ASP A 299 19.00 -7.67 85.77
C ASP A 299 17.93 -7.83 86.88
N GLU A 300 16.65 -7.56 86.59
CA GLU A 300 15.56 -7.78 87.55
C GLU A 300 15.46 -9.28 87.91
N ALA A 301 15.54 -9.62 89.20
CA ALA A 301 15.49 -11.00 89.64
C ALA A 301 14.08 -11.59 89.45
N ALA A 302 13.97 -12.61 88.58
CA ALA A 302 12.75 -13.41 88.37
C ALA A 302 12.08 -13.97 89.65
#